data_AF-A0A4Q8BB47-F1
#
_entry.id   AF-A0A4Q8BB47-F1
#
_cell.length_a   1.000
_cell.length_b   1.000
_cell.length_c   1.000
_cell.angle_alpha   90.00
_cell.angle_beta   90.00
_cell.angle_gamma   90.00
#
_symmetry.space_group_name_H-M   'P 1'
#
loop_
_entity.id
_entity.type
_entity.pdbx_description
1 polymer ?
#
loop_
_entity_poly.entity_id
_entity_poly.type
_entity_poly.pdbx_seq_one_letter_code
_entity_poly.pdbx_strand_id
1 'polypeptide(L)'
;MVALLVLAGLPPVVEEAALVVVGLHAARGLAPQVTAVWPYDSYHDLRWLLVYHDSWLTFVLGLLGVTVARGLLSAGLTALAWPAGTPRPAWGWLVRRNLEVAALAAVVISPWAALSVAFSAVALSWYLFASLGPMLVLAPFLVRAGVVAGWWRGLPTIELFGWSALNFVLLTLAGALISTTPGWGTVGVAGLAGVANGLLWQRTVAAAALPARIRWRRAPVAPIAIALTMAGAVWAPSLIGIAAPGPGMWRPPVLTERLPDRVNHAVIVLDGHDSNWDGEPPADPRVEQFSYQGLDAGGRPLPYPPAATHRSLDSSSVLLAAQVEALHRRTGRPVALVGQSEGSMVVRTYLEKLPPGPVTAAVMFSPLVQAGRTYYPPPGHEGWGVAAGWELRALFGLGNLPRPVKDDPDEPFVRSVLSDAPFYRNRTLCPVPGVRMIAFLPTVSAAEAPPGEYSRIPVYQQPALHGGLIGQRMVEDRVIAFLAGERVDQPRREYGLFQRLGAAWQAPPLALSLNPVWSASREGDPAMTGRVCEAR
;
A
#
# COMPACT_ATOMS: atom_id res chain seq x y z
N MET A 1 25.89 -0.91 28.10
CA MET A 1 25.63 -1.84 26.98
C MET A 1 24.43 -2.73 27.26
N VAL A 2 24.46 -3.63 28.26
CA VAL A 2 23.35 -4.56 28.54
C VAL A 2 21.99 -3.86 28.66
N ALA A 3 21.88 -2.80 29.47
CA ALA A 3 20.64 -2.03 29.62
C ALA A 3 20.09 -1.44 28.30
N LEU A 4 20.97 -1.03 27.37
CA LEU A 4 20.58 -0.54 26.05
C LEU A 4 19.95 -1.66 25.22
N LEU A 5 20.60 -2.84 25.21
CA LEU A 5 20.12 -4.00 24.45
C LEU A 5 18.80 -4.53 25.02
N VAL A 6 18.64 -4.52 26.35
CA VAL A 6 17.38 -4.89 27.01
C VAL A 6 16.28 -3.89 26.65
N LEU A 7 16.54 -2.58 26.77
CA LEU A 7 15.54 -1.55 26.44
C LEU A 7 15.15 -1.56 24.95
N ALA A 8 16.09 -1.89 24.06
CA ALA A 8 15.83 -1.95 22.62
C ALA A 8 15.19 -3.30 22.19
N GLY A 9 15.49 -4.39 22.89
CA GLY A 9 15.01 -5.74 22.58
C GLY A 9 13.64 -6.08 23.18
N LEU A 10 13.33 -5.60 24.38
CA LEU A 10 12.11 -5.98 25.09
C LEU A 10 10.81 -5.46 24.41
N PRO A 11 10.72 -4.20 23.93
CA PRO A 11 9.48 -3.73 23.32
C PRO A 11 9.07 -4.49 22.04
N PRO A 12 9.98 -4.79 21.08
CA PRO A 12 9.65 -5.65 19.94
C PRO A 12 9.19 -7.06 20.35
N VAL A 13 9.76 -7.63 21.42
CA VAL A 13 9.33 -8.92 21.98
C VAL A 13 7.90 -8.85 22.48
N VAL A 14 7.56 -7.80 23.23
CA VAL A 14 6.22 -7.60 23.79
C VAL A 14 5.19 -7.40 22.67
N GLU A 15 5.50 -6.55 21.69
CA GLU A 15 4.59 -6.33 20.56
C GLU A 15 4.40 -7.60 19.74
N GLU A 16 5.46 -8.30 19.36
CA GLU A 16 5.34 -9.53 18.57
C GLU A 16 4.59 -10.62 19.34
N ALA A 17 4.82 -10.76 20.64
CA ALA A 17 4.06 -11.68 21.47
C ALA A 17 2.56 -11.34 21.47
N ALA A 18 2.20 -10.06 21.56
CA ALA A 18 0.82 -9.62 21.47
C ALA A 18 0.21 -9.92 20.09
N LEU A 19 0.93 -9.68 18.99
CA LEU A 19 0.49 -10.00 17.63
C LEU A 19 0.33 -11.51 17.40
N VAL A 20 1.18 -12.32 18.03
CA VAL A 20 1.06 -13.79 18.02
C VAL A 20 -0.21 -14.24 18.76
N VAL A 21 -0.47 -13.68 19.96
CA VAL A 21 -1.64 -14.01 20.78
C VAL A 21 -2.95 -13.58 20.11
N VAL A 22 -3.00 -12.37 19.55
CA VAL A 22 -4.18 -11.86 18.84
C VAL A 22 -4.38 -12.57 17.50
N GLY A 23 -3.31 -13.12 16.93
CA GLY A 23 -3.36 -13.83 15.65
C GLY A 23 -3.28 -12.89 14.43
N LEU A 24 -2.87 -11.64 14.60
CA LEU A 24 -2.77 -10.67 13.51
C LEU A 24 -1.49 -10.88 12.68
N HIS A 25 -1.50 -11.90 11.82
CA HIS A 25 -0.36 -12.37 11.04
C HIS A 25 0.26 -11.27 10.15
N ALA A 26 -0.57 -10.53 9.42
CA ALA A 26 -0.11 -9.56 8.43
C ALA A 26 0.64 -8.34 9.01
N ALA A 27 0.52 -8.07 10.32
CA ALA A 27 1.19 -6.94 10.98
C ALA A 27 2.53 -7.31 11.65
N ARG A 28 2.87 -8.60 11.76
CA ARG A 28 4.04 -9.07 12.53
C ARG A 28 5.38 -8.49 12.06
N GLY A 29 5.50 -8.17 10.77
CA GLY A 29 6.70 -7.53 10.22
C GLY A 29 6.99 -6.13 10.79
N LEU A 30 6.04 -5.53 11.51
CA LEU A 30 6.15 -4.20 12.10
C LEU A 30 6.91 -4.18 13.44
N ALA A 31 6.81 -5.24 14.25
CA ALA A 31 7.29 -5.25 15.64
C ALA A 31 8.75 -4.78 15.84
N PRO A 32 9.72 -5.08 14.96
CA PRO A 32 11.09 -4.56 15.10
C PRO A 32 11.18 -3.03 15.05
N GLN A 33 10.18 -2.32 14.53
CA GLN A 33 10.22 -0.88 14.35
C GLN A 33 9.95 -0.10 15.64
N VAL A 34 9.38 -0.73 16.67
CA VAL A 34 9.07 -0.09 17.96
C VAL A 34 10.27 0.61 18.57
N THR A 35 11.48 0.05 18.38
CA THR A 35 12.74 0.59 18.90
C THR A 35 13.71 1.00 17.81
N ALA A 36 13.22 1.15 16.58
CA ALA A 36 14.04 1.62 15.48
C ALA A 36 14.58 3.04 15.73
N VAL A 37 15.58 3.40 14.96
CA VAL A 37 16.13 4.74 14.89
C VAL A 37 15.13 5.65 14.15
N TRP A 38 14.97 6.91 14.58
CA TRP A 38 14.07 7.84 13.90
C TRP A 38 14.34 7.95 12.39
N PRO A 39 13.28 8.15 11.57
CA PRO A 39 11.87 8.26 11.93
C PRO A 39 11.10 6.93 11.93
N TYR A 40 11.76 5.79 11.71
CA TYR A 40 11.07 4.54 11.40
C TYR A 40 10.12 4.08 12.51
N ASP A 41 10.47 4.39 13.76
CA ASP A 41 9.69 4.12 14.95
C ASP A 41 8.48 5.06 15.11
N SER A 42 8.61 6.35 14.82
CA SER A 42 7.46 7.27 14.75
C SER A 42 6.52 6.91 13.57
N TYR A 43 7.08 6.49 12.42
CA TYR A 43 6.31 6.02 11.28
C TYR A 43 5.55 4.72 11.57
N HIS A 44 6.13 3.85 12.40
CA HIS A 44 5.45 2.70 12.98
C HIS A 44 4.26 3.11 13.85
N ASP A 45 4.48 3.97 14.84
CA ASP A 45 3.43 4.38 15.79
C ASP A 45 2.24 5.06 15.10
N LEU A 46 2.52 5.95 14.14
CA LEU A 46 1.47 6.65 13.41
C LEU A 46 0.65 5.72 12.51
N ARG A 47 1.26 4.71 11.89
CA ARG A 47 0.50 3.73 11.09
C ARG A 47 -0.46 2.91 11.96
N TRP A 48 -0.04 2.52 13.16
CA TRP A 48 -0.94 1.90 14.13
C TRP A 48 -2.05 2.85 14.56
N LEU A 49 -1.68 4.06 15.00
CA LEU A 49 -2.64 5.05 15.48
C LEU A 49 -3.66 5.42 14.40
N LEU A 50 -3.24 5.69 13.17
CA LEU A 50 -4.12 6.11 12.07
C LEU A 50 -5.09 5.02 11.61
N VAL A 51 -4.77 3.74 11.84
CA VAL A 51 -5.69 2.63 11.54
C VAL A 51 -6.59 2.31 12.74
N TYR A 52 -6.02 2.30 13.95
CA TYR A 52 -6.67 1.81 15.17
C TYR A 52 -7.10 2.94 16.11
N HIS A 53 -8.01 3.79 15.65
CA HIS A 53 -8.79 4.73 16.46
C HIS A 53 -10.20 4.85 15.88
N ASP A 54 -11.24 4.92 16.71
CA ASP A 54 -12.64 4.91 16.27
C ASP A 54 -13.34 6.29 16.37
N SER A 55 -12.66 7.26 16.96
CA SER A 55 -13.22 8.58 17.31
C SER A 55 -12.09 9.61 17.40
N TRP A 56 -12.45 10.90 17.36
CA TRP A 56 -11.46 11.96 17.55
C TRP A 56 -10.82 11.94 18.94
N LEU A 57 -11.60 11.56 19.97
CA LEU A 57 -11.10 11.46 21.33
C LEU A 57 -10.03 10.37 21.45
N THR A 58 -10.30 9.16 20.95
CA THR A 58 -9.31 8.07 20.95
C THR A 58 -8.09 8.42 20.11
N PHE A 59 -8.26 9.12 18.98
CA PHE A 59 -7.14 9.62 18.20
C PHE A 59 -6.27 10.62 18.98
N VAL A 60 -6.86 11.65 19.61
CA VAL A 60 -6.09 12.68 20.33
C VAL A 60 -5.39 12.07 21.55
N LEU A 61 -6.08 11.25 22.33
CA LEU A 61 -5.48 10.56 23.48
C LEU A 61 -4.39 9.59 23.03
N GLY A 62 -4.63 8.86 21.94
CA GLY A 62 -3.66 7.97 21.31
C GLY A 62 -2.42 8.73 20.83
N LEU A 63 -2.59 9.85 20.12
CA LEU A 63 -1.51 10.71 19.64
C LEU A 63 -0.65 11.24 20.79
N LEU A 64 -1.28 11.72 21.87
CA LEU A 64 -0.58 12.16 23.07
C LEU A 64 0.17 10.99 23.72
N GLY A 65 -0.48 9.85 23.87
CA GLY A 65 0.10 8.63 24.44
C GLY A 65 1.33 8.15 23.67
N VAL A 66 1.21 7.97 22.35
CA VAL A 66 2.33 7.54 21.50
C VAL A 66 3.45 8.58 21.49
N THR A 67 3.14 9.88 21.46
CA THR A 67 4.16 10.94 21.50
C THR A 67 4.96 10.91 22.80
N VAL A 68 4.28 10.75 23.93
CA VAL A 68 4.92 10.66 25.25
C VAL A 68 5.75 9.38 25.37
N ALA A 69 5.16 8.23 25.02
CA ALA A 69 5.86 6.94 25.07
C ALA A 69 7.11 6.95 24.17
N ARG A 70 6.98 7.44 22.94
CA ARG A 70 8.06 7.61 21.98
C ARG A 70 9.16 8.52 22.53
N GLY A 71 8.80 9.72 23.00
CA GLY A 71 9.77 10.66 23.55
C GLY A 71 10.56 10.10 24.75
N LEU A 72 9.88 9.39 25.66
CA LEU A 72 10.54 8.75 26.81
C LEU A 72 11.43 7.57 26.40
N LEU A 73 10.96 6.71 25.50
CA LEU A 73 11.72 5.58 24.98
C LEU A 73 12.97 6.05 24.23
N SER A 74 12.83 7.01 23.32
CA SER A 74 13.95 7.59 22.57
C SER A 74 14.93 8.34 23.49
N ALA A 75 14.45 9.00 24.56
CA ALA A 75 15.33 9.58 25.58
C ALA A 75 16.15 8.51 26.29
N GLY A 76 15.53 7.39 26.69
CA GLY A 76 16.18 6.26 27.33
C GLY A 76 17.23 5.60 26.42
N LEU A 77 16.86 5.29 25.19
CA LEU A 77 17.76 4.73 24.17
C LEU A 77 18.94 5.68 23.91
N THR A 78 18.68 6.97 23.70
CA THR A 78 19.73 7.99 23.50
C THR A 78 20.65 8.09 24.72
N ALA A 79 20.11 8.10 25.94
CA ALA A 79 20.89 8.23 27.15
C ALA A 79 21.80 7.02 27.39
N LEU A 80 21.34 5.82 27.07
CA LEU A 80 22.09 4.56 27.22
C LEU A 80 23.07 4.31 26.07
N ALA A 81 22.80 4.88 24.88
CA ALA A 81 23.65 4.85 23.71
C ALA A 81 24.76 5.93 23.71
N TRP A 82 24.76 6.83 24.68
CA TRP A 82 25.68 7.97 24.73
C TRP A 82 27.16 7.54 24.72
N PRO A 83 28.05 8.19 23.93
CA PRO A 83 29.44 7.76 23.82
C PRO A 83 30.22 7.86 25.13
N ALA A 84 31.00 6.83 25.44
CA ALA A 84 31.90 6.83 26.59
C ALA A 84 32.95 7.95 26.46
N GLY A 85 33.32 8.57 27.57
CA GLY A 85 34.31 9.65 27.60
C GLY A 85 33.79 11.02 27.14
N THR A 86 32.49 11.15 26.84
CA THR A 86 31.86 12.44 26.53
C THR A 86 30.84 12.83 27.58
N PRO A 87 30.73 14.12 27.94
CA PRO A 87 29.72 14.57 28.89
C PRO A 87 28.33 14.37 28.28
N ARG A 88 27.53 13.53 28.93
CA ARG A 88 26.12 13.34 28.58
C ARG A 88 25.29 14.50 29.12
N PRO A 89 24.34 15.06 28.35
CA PRO A 89 23.37 16.00 28.85
C PRO A 89 22.60 15.45 30.05
N ALA A 90 22.07 16.35 30.88
CA ALA A 90 21.21 15.97 31.99
C ALA A 90 19.97 15.22 31.49
N TRP A 91 19.47 14.27 32.28
CA TRP A 91 18.31 13.44 31.91
C TRP A 91 17.08 14.27 31.54
N GLY A 92 16.76 15.31 32.32
CA GLY A 92 15.62 16.20 32.03
C GLY A 92 15.75 16.93 30.69
N TRP A 93 16.98 17.24 30.25
CA TRP A 93 17.21 17.80 28.91
C TRP A 93 16.91 16.78 27.82
N LEU A 94 17.38 15.53 27.98
CA LEU A 94 17.12 14.45 27.01
C LEU A 94 15.63 14.15 26.90
N VAL A 95 14.92 14.04 28.03
CA VAL A 95 13.47 13.82 28.05
C VAL A 95 12.74 14.94 27.33
N ARG A 96 12.96 16.20 27.72
CA ARG A 96 12.30 17.34 27.06
C ARG A 96 12.60 17.37 25.56
N ARG A 97 13.88 17.20 25.18
CA ARG A 97 14.28 17.24 23.78
C ARG A 97 13.62 16.13 22.97
N ASN A 98 13.60 14.90 23.47
CA ASN A 98 13.04 13.78 22.71
C ASN A 98 11.50 13.85 22.66
N LEU A 99 10.83 14.45 23.66
CA LEU A 99 9.40 14.79 23.56
C LEU A 99 9.13 15.84 22.48
N GLU A 100 9.92 16.91 22.42
CA GLU A 100 9.81 17.93 21.36
C GLU A 100 10.01 17.30 19.97
N VAL A 101 11.01 16.43 19.82
CA VAL A 101 11.29 15.77 18.54
C VAL A 101 10.23 14.73 18.21
N ALA A 102 9.71 13.98 19.19
CA ALA A 102 8.61 13.05 18.96
C ALA A 102 7.35 13.78 18.47
N ALA A 103 7.00 14.93 19.06
CA ALA A 103 5.88 15.74 18.61
C ALA A 103 6.11 16.31 17.20
N LEU A 104 7.32 16.81 16.91
CA LEU A 104 7.70 17.26 15.57
C LEU A 104 7.62 16.12 14.55
N ALA A 105 8.16 14.96 14.89
CA ALA A 105 8.16 13.78 14.04
C ALA A 105 6.72 13.31 13.78
N ALA A 106 5.84 13.33 14.80
CA ALA A 106 4.43 13.02 14.63
C ALA A 106 3.79 13.88 13.53
N VAL A 107 4.00 15.20 13.57
CA VAL A 107 3.48 16.13 12.55
C VAL A 107 4.09 15.90 11.17
N VAL A 108 5.43 15.78 11.09
CA VAL A 108 6.14 15.69 9.80
C VAL A 108 5.90 14.34 9.11
N ILE A 109 5.70 13.28 9.87
CA ILE A 109 5.53 11.92 9.36
C ILE A 109 4.06 11.60 9.11
N SER A 110 3.10 12.25 9.79
CA SER A 110 1.67 11.97 9.66
C SER A 110 1.19 11.89 8.20
N PRO A 111 1.55 12.85 7.31
CA PRO A 111 1.08 12.80 5.93
C PRO A 111 1.53 11.54 5.19
N TRP A 112 2.75 11.08 5.47
CA TRP A 112 3.31 9.88 4.86
C TRP A 112 2.72 8.61 5.45
N ALA A 113 2.43 8.59 6.75
CA ALA A 113 1.70 7.51 7.40
C ALA A 113 0.26 7.42 6.87
N ALA A 114 -0.42 8.56 6.65
CA ALA A 114 -1.73 8.61 6.01
C ALA A 114 -1.68 8.07 4.58
N LEU A 115 -0.68 8.43 3.77
CA LEU A 115 -0.49 7.85 2.43
C LEU A 115 -0.24 6.32 2.49
N SER A 116 0.42 5.81 3.53
CA SER A 116 0.55 4.36 3.76
C SER A 116 -0.79 3.69 4.10
N VAL A 117 -1.67 4.39 4.82
CA VAL A 117 -3.05 3.96 5.06
C VAL A 117 -3.85 3.96 3.77
N ALA A 118 -3.72 4.98 2.90
CA ALA A 118 -4.35 5.01 1.58
C ALA A 118 -3.83 3.88 0.68
N PHE A 119 -2.52 3.63 0.66
CA PHE A 119 -1.92 2.46 0.01
C PHE A 119 -2.64 1.17 0.45
N SER A 120 -2.87 1.00 1.75
CA SER A 120 -3.50 -0.22 2.27
C SER A 120 -4.99 -0.30 1.91
N ALA A 121 -5.66 0.83 1.72
CA ALA A 121 -7.05 0.91 1.26
C ALA A 121 -7.21 0.48 -0.20
N VAL A 122 -6.33 0.89 -1.12
CA VAL A 122 -6.48 0.63 -2.57
C VAL A 122 -5.42 -0.30 -3.17
N ALA A 123 -4.44 -0.75 -2.38
CA ALA A 123 -3.32 -1.60 -2.79
C ALA A 123 -2.44 -1.05 -3.93
N LEU A 124 -2.28 0.28 -4.04
CA LEU A 124 -1.44 0.91 -5.07
C LEU A 124 -0.01 1.18 -4.57
N SER A 125 0.97 0.41 -5.05
CA SER A 125 2.39 0.47 -4.63
C SER A 125 3.04 1.86 -4.70
N TRP A 126 2.58 2.74 -5.58
CA TRP A 126 3.12 4.09 -5.68
C TRP A 126 3.03 4.87 -4.38
N TYR A 127 1.92 4.72 -3.63
CA TYR A 127 1.76 5.33 -2.31
C TYR A 127 2.72 4.73 -1.28
N LEU A 128 2.99 3.42 -1.35
CA LEU A 128 3.99 2.77 -0.50
C LEU A 128 5.37 3.38 -0.73
N PHE A 129 5.88 3.39 -1.97
CA PHE A 129 7.21 3.94 -2.24
C PHE A 129 7.30 5.44 -1.97
N ALA A 130 6.24 6.21 -2.29
CA ALA A 130 6.15 7.62 -1.96
C ALA A 130 6.26 7.86 -0.45
N SER A 131 5.67 7.00 0.38
CA SER A 131 5.76 7.11 1.85
C SER A 131 7.15 6.78 2.43
N LEU A 132 7.93 5.90 1.76
CA LEU A 132 9.22 5.43 2.29
C LEU A 132 10.41 6.35 1.99
N GLY A 133 10.45 6.97 0.81
CA GLY A 133 11.53 7.90 0.43
C GLY A 133 11.80 9.00 1.46
N PRO A 134 10.77 9.71 1.94
CA PRO A 134 10.88 10.73 2.98
C PRO A 134 11.44 10.20 4.29
N MET A 135 11.16 8.94 4.66
CA MET A 135 11.72 8.35 5.88
C MET A 135 13.25 8.23 5.79
N LEU A 136 13.78 7.81 4.63
CA LEU A 136 15.22 7.76 4.37
C LEU A 136 15.86 9.14 4.36
N VAL A 137 15.19 10.13 3.78
CA VAL A 137 15.67 11.52 3.73
C VAL A 137 15.71 12.16 5.11
N LEU A 138 14.67 11.96 5.93
CA LEU A 138 14.51 12.62 7.23
C LEU A 138 15.26 11.94 8.37
N ALA A 139 15.58 10.64 8.25
CA ALA A 139 16.31 9.87 9.26
C ALA A 139 17.51 10.57 9.86
N PRO A 140 18.52 10.99 9.07
CA PRO A 140 19.71 11.59 9.65
C PRO A 140 19.45 12.98 10.28
N PHE A 141 18.34 13.65 9.95
CA PHE A 141 17.98 14.93 10.55
C PHE A 141 17.26 14.75 11.89
N LEU A 142 16.25 13.88 11.94
CA LEU A 142 15.44 13.67 13.14
C LEU A 142 16.24 12.98 14.24
N VAL A 143 17.09 12.00 13.91
CA VAL A 143 18.01 11.37 14.87
C VAL A 143 18.93 12.41 15.51
N ARG A 144 19.52 13.28 14.68
CA ARG A 144 20.37 14.37 15.17
C ARG A 144 19.60 15.32 16.08
N ALA A 145 18.33 15.55 15.81
CA ALA A 145 17.47 16.42 16.61
C ALA A 145 17.31 15.95 18.07
N GLY A 146 17.27 14.63 18.31
CA GLY A 146 17.23 14.07 19.67
C GLY A 146 18.52 14.21 20.47
N VAL A 147 19.64 14.43 19.79
CA VAL A 147 20.98 14.33 20.38
C VAL A 147 21.60 15.70 20.63
N VAL A 148 21.44 16.67 19.73
CA VAL A 148 22.15 17.96 19.80
C VAL A 148 21.23 19.18 19.72
N ALA A 149 21.64 20.30 20.33
CA ALA A 149 20.83 21.51 20.35
C ALA A 149 20.73 22.22 18.99
N GLY A 150 21.82 22.28 18.23
CA GLY A 150 21.91 22.93 16.92
C GLY A 150 21.58 22.01 15.75
N TRP A 151 20.63 21.08 15.92
CA TRP A 151 20.31 20.04 14.92
C TRP A 151 19.78 20.59 13.60
N TRP A 152 19.11 21.74 13.66
CA TRP A 152 18.46 22.37 12.51
C TRP A 152 19.45 22.98 11.51
N ARG A 153 20.73 23.14 11.90
CA ARG A 153 21.77 23.71 11.04
C ARG A 153 22.78 22.67 10.54
N GLY A 154 23.22 22.84 9.30
CA GLY A 154 24.24 22.00 8.68
C GLY A 154 23.73 20.63 8.25
N LEU A 155 24.37 20.10 7.22
CA LEU A 155 24.06 18.77 6.71
C LEU A 155 24.44 17.70 7.74
N PRO A 156 23.60 16.66 7.93
CA PRO A 156 24.00 15.46 8.63
C PRO A 156 25.24 14.84 8.00
N THR A 157 26.03 14.12 8.80
CA THR A 157 27.23 13.46 8.29
C THR A 157 26.86 12.20 7.50
N ILE A 158 27.78 11.75 6.64
CA ILE A 158 27.58 10.54 5.84
C ILE A 158 27.47 9.29 6.73
N GLU A 159 28.15 9.28 7.87
CA GLU A 159 28.06 8.20 8.85
C GLU A 159 26.66 8.14 9.45
N LEU A 160 26.08 9.29 9.81
CA LEU A 160 24.72 9.32 10.36
C LEU A 160 23.70 8.86 9.32
N PHE A 161 23.84 9.28 8.06
CA PHE A 161 23.03 8.76 6.96
C PHE A 161 23.21 7.25 6.78
N GLY A 162 24.46 6.77 6.77
CA GLY A 162 24.78 5.35 6.58
C GLY A 162 24.19 4.45 7.66
N TRP A 163 24.29 4.83 8.94
CA TRP A 163 23.70 4.06 10.04
C TRP A 163 22.17 4.09 10.03
N SER A 164 21.57 5.23 9.72
CA SER A 164 20.12 5.33 9.55
C SER A 164 19.61 4.48 8.38
N ALA A 165 20.29 4.52 7.22
CA ALA A 165 19.95 3.69 6.06
C ALA A 165 20.15 2.19 6.34
N LEU A 166 21.18 1.83 7.11
CA LEU A 166 21.38 0.45 7.56
C LEU A 166 20.21 -0.02 8.45
N ASN A 167 19.60 0.87 9.24
CA ASN A 167 18.42 0.49 10.02
C ASN A 167 17.23 0.15 9.11
N PHE A 168 16.98 0.91 8.05
CA PHE A 168 15.96 0.56 7.05
C PHE A 168 16.18 -0.83 6.45
N VAL A 169 17.43 -1.16 6.10
CA VAL A 169 17.78 -2.50 5.57
C VAL A 169 17.54 -3.57 6.63
N LEU A 170 17.99 -3.35 7.87
CA LEU A 170 17.77 -4.28 8.97
C LEU A 170 16.28 -4.54 9.21
N LEU A 171 15.45 -3.50 9.22
CA LEU A 171 14.00 -3.61 9.43
C LEU A 171 13.31 -4.38 8.31
N THR A 172 13.72 -4.13 7.06
CA THR A 172 13.24 -4.87 5.88
C THR A 172 13.56 -6.37 6.00
N LEU A 173 14.80 -6.70 6.37
CA LEU A 173 15.24 -8.09 6.55
C LEU A 173 14.59 -8.76 7.77
N ALA A 174 14.43 -8.04 8.88
CA ALA A 174 13.78 -8.53 10.07
C ALA A 174 12.29 -8.82 9.82
N GLY A 175 11.58 -7.91 9.15
CA GLY A 175 10.20 -8.13 8.74
C GLY A 175 10.05 -9.33 7.82
N ALA A 176 10.97 -9.51 6.87
CA ALA A 176 10.99 -10.70 6.01
C ALA A 176 11.25 -11.99 6.78
N LEU A 177 12.18 -11.98 7.73
CA LEU A 177 12.52 -13.14 8.56
C LEU A 177 11.37 -13.51 9.52
N ILE A 178 10.71 -12.52 10.12
CA ILE A 178 9.48 -12.75 10.91
C ILE A 178 8.41 -13.38 10.02
N SER A 179 8.25 -12.89 8.80
CA SER A 179 7.25 -13.42 7.85
C SER A 179 7.55 -14.85 7.37
N THR A 180 8.79 -15.33 7.45
CA THR A 180 9.13 -16.75 7.18
C THR A 180 9.11 -17.63 8.42
N THR A 181 9.15 -17.04 9.61
CA THR A 181 9.33 -17.80 10.86
C THR A 181 7.95 -18.22 11.39
N PRO A 182 7.72 -19.52 11.63
CA PRO A 182 6.42 -19.98 12.12
C PRO A 182 6.24 -19.74 13.63
N GLY A 183 4.99 -19.51 14.03
CA GLY A 183 4.54 -19.54 15.42
C GLY A 183 5.28 -18.55 16.33
N TRP A 184 5.65 -19.01 17.52
CA TRP A 184 6.31 -18.21 18.56
C TRP A 184 7.79 -17.91 18.28
N GLY A 185 8.40 -18.53 17.26
CA GLY A 185 9.79 -18.24 16.88
C GLY A 185 9.99 -16.79 16.44
N THR A 186 8.94 -16.14 15.95
CA THR A 186 8.95 -14.73 15.54
C THR A 186 9.31 -13.79 16.69
N VAL A 187 8.89 -14.11 17.92
CA VAL A 187 9.20 -13.33 19.14
C VAL A 187 10.72 -13.27 19.38
N GLY A 188 11.42 -14.39 19.18
CA GLY A 188 12.88 -14.43 19.27
C GLY A 188 13.55 -13.58 18.20
N VAL A 189 13.05 -13.65 16.95
CA VAL A 189 13.54 -12.82 15.84
C VAL A 189 13.33 -11.33 16.12
N ALA A 190 12.14 -10.94 16.62
CA ALA A 190 11.84 -9.56 16.99
C ALA A 190 12.79 -9.05 18.10
N GLY A 191 13.08 -9.87 19.11
CA GLY A 191 14.06 -9.55 20.15
C GLY A 191 15.47 -9.35 19.60
N LEU A 192 15.94 -10.24 18.71
CA LEU A 192 17.25 -10.09 18.06
C LEU A 192 17.32 -8.83 17.18
N ALA A 193 16.24 -8.51 16.47
CA ALA A 193 16.15 -7.28 15.68
C ALA A 193 16.19 -6.04 16.58
N GLY A 194 15.50 -6.06 17.73
CA GLY A 194 15.57 -5.00 18.73
C GLY A 194 16.96 -4.83 19.35
N VAL A 195 17.68 -5.93 19.60
CA VAL A 195 19.10 -5.88 20.03
C VAL A 195 19.96 -5.20 18.95
N ALA A 196 19.76 -5.55 17.68
CA ALA A 196 20.46 -4.91 16.57
C ALA A 196 20.10 -3.42 16.43
N ASN A 197 18.84 -3.03 16.67
CA ASN A 197 18.47 -1.61 16.80
C ASN A 197 19.23 -0.92 17.92
N GLY A 198 19.39 -1.55 19.09
CA GLY A 198 20.18 -1.01 20.19
C GLY A 198 21.64 -0.72 19.81
N LEU A 199 22.26 -1.61 19.03
CA LEU A 199 23.60 -1.40 18.48
C LEU A 199 23.62 -0.24 17.46
N LEU A 200 22.59 -0.12 16.62
CA LEU A 200 22.46 1.01 15.69
C LEU A 200 22.27 2.33 16.42
N TRP A 201 21.46 2.37 17.49
CA TRP A 201 21.32 3.54 18.37
C TRP A 201 22.67 3.98 18.93
N GLN A 202 23.51 3.05 19.37
CA GLN A 202 24.87 3.37 19.82
C GLN A 202 25.68 4.09 18.72
N ARG A 203 25.62 3.58 17.49
CA ARG A 203 26.38 4.14 16.36
C ARG A 203 25.83 5.48 15.88
N THR A 204 24.50 5.64 15.82
CA THR A 204 23.86 6.87 15.36
C THR A 204 23.99 8.00 16.38
N VAL A 205 23.83 7.71 17.68
CA VAL A 205 24.04 8.70 18.74
C VAL A 205 25.50 9.14 18.79
N ALA A 206 26.46 8.22 18.62
CA ALA A 206 27.87 8.57 18.52
C ALA A 206 28.16 9.46 17.29
N ALA A 207 27.63 9.12 16.12
CA ALA A 207 27.80 9.92 14.90
C ALA A 207 27.16 11.33 15.03
N ALA A 208 26.05 11.44 15.75
CA ALA A 208 25.37 12.72 15.98
C ALA A 208 26.07 13.58 17.05
N ALA A 209 26.57 12.98 18.13
CA ALA A 209 27.24 13.66 19.23
C ALA A 209 28.70 14.06 18.90
N LEU A 210 29.39 13.24 18.11
CA LEU A 210 30.80 13.42 17.72
C LEU A 210 30.93 13.46 16.18
N PRO A 211 30.35 14.48 15.51
CA PRO A 211 30.38 14.54 14.06
C PRO A 211 31.81 14.84 13.57
N ALA A 212 32.35 13.99 12.69
CA ALA A 212 33.68 14.18 12.12
C ALA A 212 33.81 15.50 11.35
N ARG A 213 32.81 15.84 10.51
CA ARG A 213 32.77 17.11 9.77
C ARG A 213 31.34 17.51 9.40
N ILE A 214 30.92 18.71 9.82
CA ILE A 214 29.61 19.28 9.46
C ILE A 214 29.77 20.22 8.26
N ARG A 215 29.17 19.84 7.13
CA ARG A 215 29.06 20.72 5.95
C ARG A 215 27.92 21.71 6.13
N TRP A 216 28.05 22.90 5.54
CA TRP A 216 27.04 23.98 5.59
C TRP A 216 26.56 24.33 7.01
N ARG A 217 27.47 24.34 7.98
CA ARG A 217 27.19 24.46 9.42
C ARG A 217 26.23 25.60 9.85
N ARG A 218 26.09 26.66 9.04
CA ARG A 218 25.18 27.79 9.32
C ARG A 218 23.83 27.71 8.60
N ALA A 219 23.71 26.91 7.54
CA ALA A 219 22.50 26.81 6.73
C ALA A 219 21.41 26.02 7.48
N PRO A 220 20.13 26.43 7.40
CA PRO A 220 19.01 25.77 8.07
C PRO A 220 18.53 24.53 7.28
N VAL A 221 19.40 23.54 7.11
CA VAL A 221 19.14 22.42 6.20
C VAL A 221 17.99 21.53 6.68
N ALA A 222 17.84 21.31 7.99
CA ALA A 222 16.77 20.43 8.47
C ALA A 222 15.36 21.01 8.24
N PRO A 223 15.08 22.29 8.55
CA PRO A 223 13.82 22.93 8.17
C PRO A 223 13.54 22.89 6.67
N ILE A 224 14.56 23.08 5.83
CA ILE A 224 14.41 22.99 4.37
C ILE A 224 14.02 21.57 3.95
N ALA A 225 14.71 20.55 4.48
CA ALA A 225 14.39 19.14 4.18
C ALA A 225 12.98 18.77 4.66
N ILE A 226 12.57 19.23 5.85
CA ILE A 226 11.21 19.04 6.37
C ILE A 226 10.20 19.73 5.47
N ALA A 227 10.42 20.98 5.08
CA ALA A 227 9.50 21.71 4.21
C ALA A 227 9.37 21.06 2.82
N LEU A 228 10.48 20.62 2.23
CA LEU A 228 10.48 19.93 0.93
C LEU A 228 9.78 18.58 0.99
N THR A 229 9.97 17.81 2.07
CA THR A 229 9.25 16.55 2.27
C THR A 229 7.76 16.80 2.51
N MET A 230 7.38 17.72 3.40
CA MET A 230 5.97 18.08 3.61
C MET A 230 5.27 18.55 2.32
N ALA A 231 5.94 19.39 1.53
CA ALA A 231 5.45 19.77 0.20
C ALA A 231 5.31 18.52 -0.69
N GLY A 232 6.33 17.64 -0.69
CA GLY A 232 6.30 16.37 -1.40
C GLY A 232 5.07 15.50 -1.08
N ALA A 233 4.57 15.50 0.15
CA ALA A 233 3.35 14.76 0.52
C ALA A 233 2.10 15.33 -0.16
N VAL A 234 1.97 16.67 -0.20
CA VAL A 234 0.87 17.36 -0.91
C VAL A 234 0.92 17.09 -2.41
N TRP A 235 2.12 17.07 -2.98
CA TRP A 235 2.34 16.78 -4.40
C TRP A 235 2.43 15.28 -4.71
N ALA A 236 2.36 14.39 -3.72
CA ALA A 236 2.51 12.96 -3.94
C ALA A 236 1.42 12.40 -4.87
N PRO A 237 0.12 12.68 -4.67
CA PRO A 237 -0.90 12.28 -5.64
C PRO A 237 -0.52 12.80 -7.03
N SER A 238 -0.24 14.11 -7.12
CA SER A 238 0.49 14.85 -8.18
C SER A 238 1.39 14.00 -9.06
N LEU A 239 2.49 13.60 -8.44
CA LEU A 239 3.62 12.92 -9.03
C LEU A 239 3.30 11.45 -9.36
N ILE A 240 2.43 10.80 -8.58
CA ILE A 240 1.98 9.44 -8.85
C ILE A 240 1.21 9.39 -10.17
N GLY A 241 0.32 10.35 -10.44
CA GLY A 241 -0.40 10.43 -11.73
C GLY A 241 0.50 10.66 -12.95
N ILE A 242 1.70 11.23 -12.75
CA ILE A 242 2.70 11.45 -13.81
C ILE A 242 3.62 10.22 -13.99
N ALA A 243 3.94 9.53 -12.90
CA ALA A 243 4.85 8.38 -12.90
C ALA A 243 4.15 7.04 -13.20
N ALA A 244 2.85 6.93 -12.92
CA ALA A 244 2.01 5.90 -13.50
C ALA A 244 2.04 6.06 -15.04
N PRO A 245 1.97 4.96 -15.82
CA PRO A 245 1.81 5.05 -17.27
C PRO A 245 0.68 6.05 -17.55
N GLY A 246 1.01 7.13 -18.26
CA GLY A 246 0.15 8.31 -18.33
C GLY A 246 -1.25 8.00 -18.89
N PRO A 247 -2.14 9.01 -18.96
CA PRO A 247 -3.53 8.90 -19.47
C PRO A 247 -3.63 8.59 -20.98
N GLY A 248 -2.62 7.93 -21.56
CA GLY A 248 -2.71 7.34 -22.87
C GLY A 248 -3.62 6.13 -22.84
N MET A 249 -4.53 6.06 -23.81
CA MET A 249 -5.47 4.96 -24.02
C MET A 249 -4.73 3.61 -23.93
N TRP A 250 -5.14 2.74 -23.00
CA TRP A 250 -4.62 1.37 -22.96
C TRP A 250 -5.12 0.65 -24.20
N ARG A 251 -4.23 0.41 -25.16
CA ARG A 251 -4.56 -0.26 -26.42
C ARG A 251 -3.81 -1.57 -26.55
N PRO A 252 -4.23 -2.62 -25.81
CA PRO A 252 -3.62 -3.93 -26.00
C PRO A 252 -3.92 -4.42 -27.42
N PRO A 253 -3.07 -5.26 -28.04
CA PRO A 253 -3.30 -5.74 -29.40
C PRO A 253 -4.60 -6.50 -29.63
N VAL A 254 -5.25 -7.00 -28.59
CA VAL A 254 -6.63 -7.50 -28.72
C VAL A 254 -7.61 -6.43 -29.23
N LEU A 255 -7.33 -5.13 -29.01
CA LEU A 255 -8.08 -4.00 -29.59
C LEU A 255 -7.56 -3.56 -30.96
N THR A 256 -6.25 -3.59 -31.19
CA THR A 256 -5.63 -2.98 -32.39
C THR A 256 -5.37 -3.97 -33.53
N GLU A 257 -5.44 -5.27 -33.26
CA GLU A 257 -5.21 -6.35 -34.22
C GLU A 257 -6.40 -7.29 -34.27
N ARG A 258 -6.52 -8.06 -35.37
CA ARG A 258 -7.57 -9.09 -35.47
C ARG A 258 -7.25 -10.24 -34.53
N LEU A 259 -8.28 -10.74 -33.84
CA LEU A 259 -8.12 -11.91 -32.98
C LEU A 259 -7.84 -13.16 -33.85
N PRO A 260 -6.89 -14.03 -33.46
CA PRO A 260 -6.69 -15.29 -34.15
C PRO A 260 -7.95 -16.17 -34.15
N ASP A 261 -8.16 -16.97 -35.20
CA ASP A 261 -9.35 -17.82 -35.35
C ASP A 261 -9.54 -18.84 -34.22
N ARG A 262 -8.42 -19.28 -33.62
CA ARG A 262 -8.42 -20.15 -32.43
C ARG A 262 -9.07 -19.53 -31.19
N VAL A 263 -9.24 -18.21 -31.15
CA VAL A 263 -9.94 -17.53 -30.06
C VAL A 263 -11.44 -17.61 -30.31
N ASN A 264 -12.14 -18.43 -29.51
CA ASN A 264 -13.57 -18.69 -29.64
C ASN A 264 -14.48 -17.68 -28.92
N HIS A 265 -13.90 -16.75 -28.16
CA HIS A 265 -14.62 -15.75 -27.39
C HIS A 265 -14.84 -14.45 -28.18
N ALA A 266 -15.94 -13.75 -27.92
CA ALA A 266 -15.97 -12.29 -28.07
C ALA A 266 -15.29 -11.66 -26.84
N VAL A 267 -14.61 -10.52 -27.00
CA VAL A 267 -13.76 -9.95 -25.93
C VAL A 267 -14.20 -8.55 -25.57
N ILE A 268 -14.34 -8.27 -24.28
CA ILE A 268 -14.53 -6.90 -23.75
C ILE A 268 -13.27 -6.51 -22.98
N VAL A 269 -12.69 -5.37 -23.34
CA VAL A 269 -11.50 -4.80 -22.68
C VAL A 269 -11.93 -3.67 -21.75
N LEU A 270 -11.51 -3.71 -20.48
CA LEU A 270 -11.85 -2.72 -19.45
C LEU A 270 -10.60 -2.00 -18.95
N ASP A 271 -10.48 -0.72 -19.30
CA ASP A 271 -9.39 0.12 -18.81
C ASP A 271 -9.52 0.43 -17.31
N GLY A 272 -8.41 0.87 -16.72
CA GLY A 272 -8.29 1.24 -15.32
C GLY A 272 -8.74 2.67 -15.01
N HIS A 273 -8.47 3.06 -13.77
CA HIS A 273 -8.79 4.37 -13.22
C HIS A 273 -8.18 5.52 -14.03
N ASP A 274 -8.92 6.63 -14.18
CA ASP A 274 -8.56 7.82 -14.96
C ASP A 274 -8.26 7.58 -16.46
N SER A 275 -8.64 6.41 -16.99
CA SER A 275 -8.53 6.14 -18.42
C SER A 275 -9.51 6.98 -19.23
N ASN A 276 -9.23 7.14 -20.52
CA ASN A 276 -10.17 7.74 -21.47
C ASN A 276 -10.25 6.89 -22.72
N TRP A 277 -11.39 6.99 -23.40
CA TRP A 277 -11.59 6.41 -24.72
C TRP A 277 -12.43 7.35 -25.57
N ASP A 278 -11.95 7.63 -26.78
CA ASP A 278 -12.53 8.57 -27.73
C ASP A 278 -13.59 7.95 -28.66
N GLY A 279 -13.86 6.65 -28.50
CA GLY A 279 -14.83 5.94 -29.33
C GLY A 279 -14.20 5.23 -30.53
N GLU A 280 -12.87 5.20 -30.65
CA GLU A 280 -12.22 4.52 -31.76
C GLU A 280 -12.56 3.02 -31.78
N PRO A 281 -13.06 2.47 -32.91
CA PRO A 281 -13.50 1.09 -32.98
C PRO A 281 -12.33 0.09 -32.92
N PRO A 282 -12.52 -1.09 -32.30
CA PRO A 282 -11.53 -2.16 -32.35
C PRO A 282 -11.33 -2.71 -33.77
N ALA A 283 -10.15 -3.28 -34.02
CA ALA A 283 -9.77 -3.87 -35.32
C ALA A 283 -10.55 -5.16 -35.66
N ASP A 284 -11.11 -5.84 -34.66
CA ASP A 284 -11.92 -7.04 -34.79
C ASP A 284 -13.36 -6.79 -34.33
N PRO A 285 -14.39 -7.14 -35.12
CA PRO A 285 -15.79 -6.94 -34.72
C PRO A 285 -16.24 -7.80 -33.54
N ARG A 286 -15.45 -8.82 -33.14
CA ARG A 286 -15.68 -9.64 -31.94
C ARG A 286 -15.17 -8.97 -30.66
N VAL A 287 -14.50 -7.82 -30.78
CA VAL A 287 -13.89 -7.12 -29.66
C VAL A 287 -14.64 -5.81 -29.42
N GLU A 288 -14.82 -5.46 -28.15
CA GLU A 288 -15.34 -4.17 -27.70
C GLU A 288 -14.47 -3.56 -26.61
N GLN A 289 -14.37 -2.23 -26.65
CA GLN A 289 -13.91 -1.46 -25.50
C GLN A 289 -15.09 -1.25 -24.55
N PHE A 290 -14.89 -1.52 -23.27
CA PHE A 290 -15.89 -1.22 -22.26
C PHE A 290 -16.05 0.29 -22.10
N SER A 291 -17.30 0.74 -22.08
CA SER A 291 -17.64 2.12 -21.78
C SER A 291 -18.14 2.30 -20.36
N TYR A 292 -17.47 3.17 -19.61
CA TYR A 292 -17.95 3.65 -18.30
C TYR A 292 -19.19 4.57 -18.40
N GLN A 293 -19.58 4.98 -19.62
CA GLN A 293 -20.84 5.71 -19.89
C GLN A 293 -21.96 4.80 -20.40
N GLY A 294 -21.67 3.54 -20.71
CA GLY A 294 -22.64 2.57 -21.18
C GLY A 294 -22.78 2.53 -22.70
N LEU A 295 -23.97 2.18 -23.18
CA LEU A 295 -24.26 1.91 -24.59
C LEU A 295 -25.15 3.02 -25.20
N ASP A 296 -24.98 3.27 -26.49
CA ASP A 296 -25.91 4.05 -27.30
C ASP A 296 -27.20 3.27 -27.61
N ALA A 297 -28.17 3.93 -28.27
CA ALA A 297 -29.44 3.30 -28.67
C ALA A 297 -29.26 2.12 -29.64
N GLY A 298 -28.13 2.03 -30.34
CA GLY A 298 -27.77 0.92 -31.22
C GLY A 298 -27.01 -0.20 -30.51
N GLY A 299 -26.83 -0.13 -29.19
CA GLY A 299 -26.09 -1.11 -28.41
C GLY A 299 -24.58 -1.05 -28.62
N ARG A 300 -24.03 0.11 -29.03
CA ARG A 300 -22.58 0.33 -29.17
C ARG A 300 -22.02 1.10 -27.97
N PRO A 301 -20.82 0.76 -27.47
CA PRO A 301 -20.21 1.50 -26.35
C PRO A 301 -19.99 2.98 -26.67
N LEU A 302 -20.29 3.86 -25.70
CA LEU A 302 -20.09 5.31 -25.81
C LEU A 302 -18.64 5.71 -25.47
N PRO A 303 -18.05 6.71 -26.12
CA PRO A 303 -16.78 7.28 -25.67
C PRO A 303 -16.91 7.83 -24.24
N TYR A 304 -15.81 7.86 -23.49
CA TYR A 304 -15.83 8.33 -22.11
C TYR A 304 -14.55 9.10 -21.71
N PRO A 305 -14.69 10.19 -20.91
CA PRO A 305 -13.56 10.90 -20.32
C PRO A 305 -13.09 10.25 -19.00
N PRO A 306 -11.91 10.65 -18.46
CA PRO A 306 -11.38 10.11 -17.21
C PRO A 306 -12.36 10.10 -16.04
N ALA A 307 -13.09 11.19 -15.84
CA ALA A 307 -14.07 11.31 -14.75
C ALA A 307 -15.21 10.28 -14.81
N ALA A 308 -15.44 9.61 -15.94
CA ALA A 308 -16.42 8.52 -16.02
C ALA A 308 -15.97 7.26 -15.27
N THR A 309 -14.66 7.10 -15.00
CA THR A 309 -14.11 6.00 -14.21
C THR A 309 -14.36 6.18 -12.70
N HIS A 310 -14.70 7.37 -12.23
CA HIS A 310 -14.92 7.66 -10.79
C HIS A 310 -16.25 7.11 -10.24
N ARG A 311 -16.78 6.04 -10.84
CA ARG A 311 -18.08 5.43 -10.51
C ARG A 311 -17.91 4.29 -9.52
N SER A 312 -19.00 3.91 -8.85
CA SER A 312 -18.94 2.75 -7.95
C SER A 312 -18.77 1.46 -8.74
N LEU A 313 -18.06 0.49 -8.14
CA LEU A 313 -17.84 -0.82 -8.77
C LEU A 313 -19.15 -1.55 -9.07
N ASP A 314 -20.16 -1.40 -8.21
CA ASP A 314 -21.50 -1.94 -8.44
C ASP A 314 -22.14 -1.33 -9.69
N SER A 315 -22.11 0.00 -9.81
CA SER A 315 -22.70 0.69 -10.97
C SER A 315 -21.94 0.42 -12.27
N SER A 316 -20.63 0.19 -12.21
CA SER A 316 -19.81 -0.22 -13.36
C SER A 316 -20.08 -1.68 -13.73
N SER A 317 -20.31 -2.56 -12.76
CA SER A 317 -20.66 -3.97 -13.02
C SER A 317 -22.01 -4.14 -13.73
N VAL A 318 -22.98 -3.27 -13.45
CA VAL A 318 -24.27 -3.25 -14.14
C VAL A 318 -24.11 -2.80 -15.60
N LEU A 319 -23.28 -1.77 -15.86
CA LEU A 319 -22.96 -1.37 -17.23
C LEU A 319 -22.23 -2.48 -17.98
N LEU A 320 -21.32 -3.18 -17.31
CA LEU A 320 -20.61 -4.31 -17.89
C LEU A 320 -21.58 -5.44 -18.27
N ALA A 321 -22.54 -5.76 -17.40
CA ALA A 321 -23.55 -6.77 -17.70
C ALA A 321 -24.35 -6.45 -18.98
N ALA A 322 -24.74 -5.18 -19.17
CA ALA A 322 -25.44 -4.74 -20.38
C ALA A 322 -24.56 -4.87 -21.64
N GLN A 323 -23.28 -4.55 -21.54
CA GLN A 323 -22.32 -4.65 -22.65
C GLN A 323 -21.99 -6.09 -23.00
N VAL A 324 -21.80 -6.96 -22.01
CA VAL A 324 -21.65 -8.41 -22.18
C VAL A 324 -22.81 -8.99 -22.97
N GLU A 325 -24.03 -8.67 -22.58
CA GLU A 325 -25.24 -9.16 -23.23
C GLU A 325 -25.39 -8.61 -24.66
N ALA A 326 -25.11 -7.33 -24.88
CA ALA A 326 -25.14 -6.71 -26.21
C ALA A 326 -24.13 -7.37 -27.17
N LEU A 327 -22.89 -7.57 -26.72
CA LEU A 327 -21.84 -8.23 -27.50
C LEU A 327 -22.18 -9.69 -27.78
N HIS A 328 -22.67 -10.41 -26.78
CA HIS A 328 -23.08 -11.81 -26.92
C HIS A 328 -24.19 -11.96 -27.96
N ARG A 329 -25.26 -11.14 -27.89
CA ARG A 329 -26.34 -11.17 -28.87
C ARG A 329 -25.89 -10.88 -30.29
N ARG A 330 -24.94 -9.96 -30.46
CA ARG A 330 -24.43 -9.58 -31.79
C ARG A 330 -23.53 -10.65 -32.40
N THR A 331 -22.73 -11.32 -31.58
CA THR A 331 -21.70 -12.26 -32.06
C THR A 331 -22.11 -13.73 -31.97
N GLY A 332 -23.07 -14.06 -31.12
CA GLY A 332 -23.44 -15.44 -30.77
C GLY A 332 -22.35 -16.21 -30.02
N ARG A 333 -21.29 -15.53 -29.55
CA ARG A 333 -20.10 -16.16 -28.95
C ARG A 333 -20.07 -16.02 -27.43
N PRO A 334 -19.48 -16.97 -26.70
CA PRO A 334 -19.17 -16.76 -25.29
C PRO A 334 -18.25 -15.54 -25.13
N VAL A 335 -18.35 -14.85 -24.00
CA VAL A 335 -17.63 -13.60 -23.75
C VAL A 335 -16.43 -13.84 -22.84
N ALA A 336 -15.31 -13.21 -23.16
CA ALA A 336 -14.14 -13.09 -22.32
C ALA A 336 -13.95 -11.64 -21.88
N LEU A 337 -13.62 -11.44 -20.60
CA LEU A 337 -13.38 -10.13 -20.02
C LEU A 337 -11.89 -9.92 -19.81
N VAL A 338 -11.36 -8.76 -20.21
CA VAL A 338 -9.95 -8.42 -20.07
C VAL A 338 -9.86 -7.07 -19.36
N GLY A 339 -9.63 -7.07 -18.05
CA GLY A 339 -9.61 -5.84 -17.24
C GLY A 339 -8.21 -5.44 -16.80
N GLN A 340 -7.96 -4.14 -16.65
CA GLN A 340 -6.71 -3.59 -16.11
C GLN A 340 -6.97 -2.69 -14.91
N SER A 341 -6.19 -2.84 -13.83
CA SER A 341 -6.31 -2.05 -12.60
C SER A 341 -7.77 -2.03 -12.09
N GLU A 342 -8.43 -0.86 -12.06
CA GLU A 342 -9.87 -0.73 -11.75
C GLU A 342 -10.76 -1.65 -12.61
N GLY A 343 -10.50 -1.77 -13.92
CA GLY A 343 -11.27 -2.65 -14.80
C GLY A 343 -11.25 -4.12 -14.35
N SER A 344 -10.14 -4.59 -13.76
CA SER A 344 -10.10 -5.93 -13.14
C SER A 344 -11.04 -6.03 -11.93
N MET A 345 -11.16 -4.95 -11.15
CA MET A 345 -12.08 -4.88 -10.00
C MET A 345 -13.54 -4.85 -10.46
N VAL A 346 -13.85 -4.15 -11.56
CA VAL A 346 -15.19 -4.17 -12.19
C VAL A 346 -15.55 -5.58 -12.65
N VAL A 347 -14.66 -6.26 -13.38
CA VAL A 347 -14.85 -7.66 -13.80
C VAL A 347 -15.12 -8.56 -12.61
N ARG A 348 -14.30 -8.45 -11.56
CA ARG A 348 -14.42 -9.32 -10.39
C ARG A 348 -15.71 -9.07 -9.62
N THR A 349 -16.15 -7.81 -9.54
CA THR A 349 -17.42 -7.41 -8.91
C THR A 349 -18.63 -7.93 -9.70
N TYR A 350 -18.59 -7.82 -11.04
CA TYR A 350 -19.61 -8.39 -11.92
C TYR A 350 -19.76 -9.91 -11.70
N LEU A 351 -18.64 -10.64 -11.72
CA LEU A 351 -18.64 -12.09 -11.52
C LEU A 351 -19.07 -12.53 -10.11
N GLU A 352 -19.01 -11.64 -9.12
CA GLU A 352 -19.46 -11.93 -7.76
C GLU A 352 -20.95 -11.64 -7.58
N LYS A 353 -21.39 -10.45 -8.00
CA LYS A 353 -22.71 -9.91 -7.65
C LYS A 353 -23.77 -10.22 -8.68
N LEU A 354 -23.38 -10.52 -9.91
CA LEU A 354 -24.29 -10.73 -11.03
C LEU A 354 -24.08 -12.14 -11.61
N PRO A 355 -25.12 -12.75 -12.19
CA PRO A 355 -24.97 -14.00 -12.92
C PRO A 355 -23.93 -13.83 -14.04
N PRO A 356 -22.96 -14.75 -14.18
CA PRO A 356 -21.90 -14.62 -15.18
C PRO A 356 -22.42 -14.70 -16.62
N GLY A 357 -23.63 -15.23 -16.83
CA GLY A 357 -24.29 -15.27 -18.12
C GLY A 357 -23.41 -15.93 -19.19
N PRO A 358 -23.12 -15.25 -20.32
CA PRO A 358 -22.27 -15.80 -21.39
C PRO A 358 -20.77 -15.67 -21.11
N VAL A 359 -20.36 -15.12 -19.96
CA VAL A 359 -18.93 -14.96 -19.62
C VAL A 359 -18.33 -16.28 -19.17
N THR A 360 -17.29 -16.73 -19.88
CA THR A 360 -16.60 -18.01 -19.60
C THR A 360 -15.10 -17.84 -19.35
N ALA A 361 -14.55 -16.64 -19.56
CA ALA A 361 -13.14 -16.35 -19.31
C ALA A 361 -12.93 -14.92 -18.78
N ALA A 362 -11.96 -14.75 -17.88
CA ALA A 362 -11.54 -13.46 -17.35
C ALA A 362 -10.00 -13.38 -17.26
N VAL A 363 -9.45 -12.28 -17.75
CA VAL A 363 -8.03 -11.93 -17.70
C VAL A 363 -7.91 -10.63 -16.89
N MET A 364 -7.14 -10.67 -15.81
CA MET A 364 -6.99 -9.56 -14.88
C MET A 364 -5.56 -9.03 -14.89
N PHE A 365 -5.36 -7.79 -15.35
CA PHE A 365 -4.07 -7.11 -15.39
C PHE A 365 -3.88 -6.20 -14.20
N SER A 366 -2.81 -6.45 -13.42
CA SER A 366 -2.51 -5.67 -12.20
C SER A 366 -3.76 -5.44 -11.33
N PRO A 367 -4.55 -6.48 -10.98
CA PRO A 367 -5.66 -6.30 -10.07
C PRO A 367 -5.16 -5.80 -8.70
N LEU A 368 -6.02 -5.10 -7.96
CA LEU A 368 -5.67 -4.58 -6.64
C LEU A 368 -5.71 -5.73 -5.62
N VAL A 369 -4.56 -6.39 -5.45
CA VAL A 369 -4.41 -7.59 -4.62
C VAL A 369 -4.63 -7.26 -3.15
N GLN A 370 -5.59 -7.96 -2.52
CA GLN A 370 -6.00 -7.76 -1.13
C GLN A 370 -6.25 -6.28 -0.76
N ALA A 371 -6.98 -5.55 -1.62
CA ALA A 371 -7.37 -4.18 -1.33
C ALA A 371 -8.34 -4.07 -0.14
N GLY A 372 -8.51 -2.87 0.40
CA GLY A 372 -9.43 -2.57 1.50
C GLY A 372 -8.88 -2.89 2.88
N ARG A 373 -7.56 -2.98 3.09
CA ARG A 373 -6.92 -3.39 4.38
C ARG A 373 -7.11 -2.40 5.53
N THR A 374 -7.46 -1.17 5.22
CA THR A 374 -7.74 -0.10 6.18
C THR A 374 -9.14 0.44 5.94
N TYR A 375 -9.63 1.28 6.86
CA TYR A 375 -10.91 1.96 6.72
C TYR A 375 -10.76 3.42 7.13
N TYR A 376 -11.67 4.24 6.63
CA TYR A 376 -11.99 5.53 7.20
C TYR A 376 -13.43 5.90 6.81
N PRO A 377 -14.22 6.43 7.75
CA PRO A 377 -15.62 6.77 7.51
C PRO A 377 -15.74 7.92 6.51
N PRO A 378 -16.88 8.02 5.78
CA PRO A 378 -17.19 9.20 4.97
C PRO A 378 -17.32 10.46 5.84
N PRO A 379 -17.28 11.67 5.25
CA PRO A 379 -17.47 12.90 6.00
C PRO A 379 -18.74 12.89 6.86
N GLY A 380 -18.67 13.49 8.05
CA GLY A 380 -19.79 13.58 8.98
C GLY A 380 -20.07 12.32 9.81
N HIS A 381 -19.27 11.26 9.68
CA HIS A 381 -19.41 10.03 10.46
C HIS A 381 -18.13 9.74 11.27
N GLU A 382 -18.30 9.18 12.47
CA GLU A 382 -17.20 8.60 13.26
C GLU A 382 -17.06 7.09 12.98
N GLY A 383 -15.93 6.52 13.37
CA GLY A 383 -15.57 5.13 13.12
C GLY A 383 -14.07 4.96 12.96
N TRP A 384 -13.65 3.71 12.75
CA TRP A 384 -12.25 3.36 12.59
C TRP A 384 -11.56 4.20 11.50
N GLY A 385 -10.46 4.87 11.83
CA GLY A 385 -9.68 5.67 10.89
C GLY A 385 -10.21 7.07 10.60
N VAL A 386 -11.11 7.63 11.42
CA VAL A 386 -11.71 8.96 11.19
C VAL A 386 -10.69 10.08 10.94
N ALA A 387 -9.63 10.18 11.73
CA ALA A 387 -8.58 11.17 11.55
C ALA A 387 -7.77 10.94 10.28
N ALA A 388 -7.48 9.67 9.94
CA ALA A 388 -6.80 9.32 8.69
C ALA A 388 -7.61 9.74 7.47
N GLY A 389 -8.93 9.55 7.49
CA GLY A 389 -9.82 10.01 6.43
C GLY A 389 -9.77 11.52 6.23
N TRP A 390 -9.79 12.30 7.32
CA TRP A 390 -9.67 13.76 7.25
C TRP A 390 -8.29 14.23 6.76
N GLU A 391 -7.22 13.57 7.20
CA GLU A 391 -5.87 13.87 6.72
C GLU A 391 -5.73 13.58 5.21
N LEU A 392 -6.24 12.44 4.74
CA LEU A 392 -6.26 12.11 3.31
C LEU A 392 -7.05 13.14 2.50
N ARG A 393 -8.23 13.56 2.96
CA ARG A 393 -9.02 14.62 2.31
C ARG A 393 -8.26 15.93 2.20
N ALA A 394 -7.54 16.32 3.25
CA ALA A 394 -6.72 17.52 3.22
C ALA A 394 -5.58 17.41 2.20
N LEU A 395 -4.89 16.27 2.16
CA LEU A 395 -3.79 16.03 1.21
C LEU A 395 -4.28 16.05 -0.24
N PHE A 396 -5.36 15.32 -0.55
CA PHE A 396 -5.94 15.30 -1.88
C PHE A 396 -6.53 16.66 -2.27
N GLY A 397 -7.24 17.33 -1.35
CA GLY A 397 -7.79 18.66 -1.58
C GLY A 397 -6.72 19.68 -2.00
N LEU A 398 -5.55 19.66 -1.37
CA LEU A 398 -4.41 20.50 -1.73
C LEU A 398 -3.73 20.03 -3.03
N GLY A 399 -3.49 18.72 -3.18
CA GLY A 399 -2.86 18.14 -4.37
C GLY A 399 -3.69 18.26 -5.65
N ASN A 400 -5.00 18.44 -5.52
CA ASN A 400 -5.95 18.60 -6.63
C ASN A 400 -6.05 20.03 -7.18
N LEU A 401 -5.55 21.05 -6.46
CA LEU A 401 -5.61 22.45 -6.91
C LEU A 401 -5.13 22.67 -8.36
N PRO A 402 -4.03 22.04 -8.83
CA PRO A 402 -3.53 22.23 -10.19
C PRO A 402 -4.13 21.26 -11.22
N ARG A 403 -5.05 20.36 -10.84
CA ARG A 403 -5.47 19.25 -11.70
C ARG A 403 -6.79 19.52 -12.44
N PRO A 404 -6.90 19.08 -13.71
CA PRO A 404 -8.15 19.17 -14.47
C PRO A 404 -9.19 18.14 -14.02
N VAL A 405 -8.74 16.92 -13.69
CA VAL A 405 -9.55 15.83 -13.11
C VAL A 405 -9.07 15.67 -11.67
N LYS A 406 -10.01 15.68 -10.72
CA LYS A 406 -9.71 15.70 -9.29
C LYS A 406 -9.94 14.32 -8.72
N ASP A 407 -8.98 13.82 -7.98
CA ASP A 407 -9.09 12.52 -7.30
C ASP A 407 -9.68 12.76 -5.90
N ASP A 408 -10.52 11.89 -5.39
CA ASP A 408 -11.05 12.00 -4.02
C ASP A 408 -10.85 10.68 -3.25
N PRO A 409 -10.30 10.72 -2.02
CA PRO A 409 -10.25 9.53 -1.17
C PRO A 409 -11.66 8.94 -0.90
N ASP A 410 -12.72 9.72 -1.06
CA ASP A 410 -14.12 9.28 -0.95
C ASP A 410 -14.81 9.07 -2.30
N GLU A 411 -14.06 8.95 -3.41
CA GLU A 411 -14.64 8.59 -4.69
C GLU A 411 -15.49 7.30 -4.60
N PRO A 412 -16.59 7.22 -5.37
CA PRO A 412 -17.44 6.03 -5.41
C PRO A 412 -16.67 4.71 -5.63
N PHE A 413 -15.62 4.71 -6.45
CA PHE A 413 -14.74 3.56 -6.63
C PHE A 413 -14.05 3.15 -5.31
N VAL A 414 -13.34 4.09 -4.67
CA VAL A 414 -12.63 3.85 -3.39
C VAL A 414 -13.61 3.44 -2.29
N ARG A 415 -14.78 4.09 -2.22
CA ARG A 415 -15.85 3.73 -1.28
C ARG A 415 -16.34 2.30 -1.49
N SER A 416 -16.45 1.84 -2.73
CA SER A 416 -16.85 0.45 -3.03
C SER A 416 -15.84 -0.55 -2.47
N VAL A 417 -14.54 -0.27 -2.62
CA VAL A 417 -13.48 -1.12 -2.07
C VAL A 417 -13.50 -1.15 -0.55
N LEU A 418 -13.74 0.01 0.09
CA LEU A 418 -13.75 0.13 1.54
C LEU A 418 -15.02 -0.43 2.19
N SER A 419 -16.18 -0.33 1.54
CA SER A 419 -17.43 -0.91 2.06
C SER A 419 -17.43 -2.43 1.94
N ASP A 420 -16.93 -2.97 0.83
CA ASP A 420 -16.90 -4.41 0.53
C ASP A 420 -15.49 -4.99 0.74
N ALA A 421 -14.73 -4.43 1.67
CA ALA A 421 -13.38 -4.86 1.98
C ALA A 421 -13.24 -6.37 2.28
N PRO A 422 -14.18 -7.05 2.99
CA PRO A 422 -14.12 -8.50 3.17
C PRO A 422 -13.99 -9.26 1.86
N PHE A 423 -14.78 -8.88 0.84
CA PHE A 423 -14.72 -9.46 -0.48
C PHE A 423 -13.39 -9.17 -1.19
N TYR A 424 -12.97 -7.90 -1.24
CA TYR A 424 -11.77 -7.53 -1.99
C TYR A 424 -10.46 -8.03 -1.36
N ARG A 425 -10.44 -8.23 -0.04
CA ARG A 425 -9.31 -8.87 0.67
C ARG A 425 -9.24 -10.36 0.41
N ASN A 426 -10.37 -11.05 0.52
CA ASN A 426 -10.38 -12.50 0.59
C ASN A 426 -10.66 -13.17 -0.76
N ARG A 427 -11.46 -12.55 -1.64
CA ARG A 427 -12.07 -13.23 -2.79
C ARG A 427 -11.73 -12.66 -4.17
N THR A 428 -10.91 -11.62 -4.25
CA THR A 428 -10.52 -10.99 -5.53
C THR A 428 -9.90 -11.98 -6.51
N LEU A 429 -8.98 -12.85 -6.05
CA LEU A 429 -8.26 -13.83 -6.89
C LEU A 429 -8.66 -15.27 -6.57
N CYS A 430 -9.93 -15.49 -6.27
CA CYS A 430 -10.51 -16.82 -6.09
C CYS A 430 -11.21 -17.30 -7.36
N PRO A 431 -11.23 -18.63 -7.61
CA PRO A 431 -11.97 -19.19 -8.72
C PRO A 431 -13.46 -18.85 -8.67
N VAL A 432 -14.04 -18.54 -9.82
CA VAL A 432 -15.49 -18.41 -10.02
C VAL A 432 -15.98 -19.61 -10.81
N PRO A 433 -17.00 -20.36 -10.33
CA PRO A 433 -17.52 -21.52 -11.05
C PRO A 433 -17.93 -21.17 -12.48
N GLY A 434 -17.51 -22.00 -13.45
CA GLY A 434 -17.84 -21.81 -14.86
C GLY A 434 -16.99 -20.74 -15.59
N VAL A 435 -16.12 -20.01 -14.90
CA VAL A 435 -15.29 -18.96 -15.50
C VAL A 435 -13.81 -19.31 -15.34
N ARG A 436 -13.08 -19.44 -16.46
CA ARG A 436 -11.62 -19.55 -16.44
C ARG A 436 -11.02 -18.20 -16.10
N MET A 437 -10.15 -18.14 -15.10
CA MET A 437 -9.54 -16.88 -14.66
C MET A 437 -8.01 -16.96 -14.71
N ILE A 438 -7.36 -15.85 -15.01
CA ILE A 438 -5.91 -15.67 -14.87
C ILE A 438 -5.60 -14.24 -14.43
N ALA A 439 -4.61 -14.08 -13.55
CA ALA A 439 -4.09 -12.77 -13.16
C ALA A 439 -2.67 -12.54 -13.67
N PHE A 440 -2.45 -11.42 -14.34
CA PHE A 440 -1.14 -10.93 -14.73
C PHE A 440 -0.67 -9.94 -13.66
N LEU A 441 0.35 -10.35 -12.89
CA LEU A 441 0.81 -9.61 -11.70
C LEU A 441 2.16 -8.96 -11.97
N PRO A 442 2.28 -7.63 -11.79
CA PRO A 442 3.58 -6.97 -11.83
C PRO A 442 4.38 -7.34 -10.57
N THR A 443 5.71 -7.34 -10.68
CA THR A 443 6.59 -7.64 -9.54
C THR A 443 6.36 -6.67 -8.38
N VAL A 444 5.97 -5.44 -8.67
CA VAL A 444 5.64 -4.46 -7.64
C VAL A 444 4.48 -4.89 -6.74
N SER A 445 3.51 -5.65 -7.27
CA SER A 445 2.38 -6.16 -6.48
C SER A 445 2.78 -7.18 -5.42
N ALA A 446 3.98 -7.75 -5.53
CA ALA A 446 4.53 -8.55 -4.45
C ALA A 446 4.69 -7.71 -3.18
N ALA A 447 5.20 -6.48 -3.28
CA ALA A 447 5.33 -5.58 -2.14
C ALA A 447 3.98 -5.02 -1.66
N GLU A 448 2.94 -5.09 -2.50
CA GLU A 448 1.58 -4.62 -2.20
C GLU A 448 0.84 -5.60 -1.28
N ALA A 449 0.97 -6.90 -1.55
CA ALA A 449 0.30 -7.96 -0.81
C ALA A 449 1.00 -8.24 0.53
N PRO A 450 0.26 -8.38 1.65
CA PRO A 450 0.81 -8.93 2.88
C PRO A 450 1.39 -10.33 2.65
N PRO A 451 2.40 -10.77 3.44
CA PRO A 451 2.87 -12.15 3.42
C PRO A 451 1.72 -13.15 3.59
N GLY A 452 1.70 -14.17 2.73
CA GLY A 452 0.65 -15.19 2.72
C GLY A 452 0.17 -15.54 1.32
N GLU A 453 -0.90 -16.32 1.25
CA GLU A 453 -1.60 -16.65 0.01
C GLU A 453 -2.26 -15.39 -0.56
N TYR A 454 -2.16 -15.19 -1.88
CA TYR A 454 -2.77 -14.04 -2.56
C TYR A 454 -3.62 -14.44 -3.77
N SER A 455 -3.57 -15.70 -4.22
CA SER A 455 -4.33 -16.19 -5.36
C SER A 455 -4.62 -17.68 -5.26
N ARG A 456 -5.81 -18.09 -5.72
CA ARG A 456 -6.17 -19.49 -6.03
C ARG A 456 -6.49 -19.71 -7.50
N ILE A 457 -6.27 -18.69 -8.33
CA ILE A 457 -6.31 -18.79 -9.80
C ILE A 457 -4.89 -18.78 -10.37
N PRO A 458 -4.68 -19.31 -11.59
CA PRO A 458 -3.39 -19.19 -12.29
C PRO A 458 -2.88 -17.75 -12.36
N VAL A 459 -1.56 -17.59 -12.26
CA VAL A 459 -0.92 -16.27 -12.28
C VAL A 459 0.23 -16.21 -13.28
N TYR A 460 0.37 -15.09 -13.96
CA TYR A 460 1.51 -14.77 -14.80
C TYR A 460 2.27 -13.60 -14.19
N GLN A 461 3.44 -13.86 -13.62
CA GLN A 461 4.22 -12.86 -12.89
C GLN A 461 5.39 -12.34 -13.72
N GLN A 462 5.58 -11.03 -13.79
CA GLN A 462 6.68 -10.45 -14.58
C GLN A 462 7.27 -9.16 -14.00
N PRO A 463 8.50 -8.78 -14.38
CA PRO A 463 9.11 -7.52 -13.95
C PRO A 463 8.33 -6.34 -14.53
N ALA A 464 7.64 -5.61 -13.67
CA ALA A 464 6.90 -4.40 -14.02
C ALA A 464 6.46 -3.65 -12.76
N LEU A 465 6.11 -2.38 -12.96
CA LEU A 465 5.35 -1.56 -12.01
C LEU A 465 3.85 -1.70 -12.27
N HIS A 466 3.02 -1.11 -11.40
CA HIS A 466 1.56 -1.14 -11.56
C HIS A 466 1.17 -0.45 -12.87
N GLY A 467 0.37 -1.13 -13.69
CA GLY A 467 0.06 -0.69 -15.05
C GLY A 467 1.21 -0.84 -16.07
N GLY A 468 2.43 -1.17 -15.65
CA GLY A 468 3.60 -1.32 -16.54
C GLY A 468 3.68 -2.64 -17.30
N LEU A 469 2.64 -3.49 -17.21
CA LEU A 469 2.55 -4.76 -17.96
C LEU A 469 2.16 -4.56 -19.43
N ILE A 470 1.91 -3.32 -19.83
CA ILE A 470 1.20 -2.94 -21.05
C ILE A 470 2.17 -2.82 -22.24
N GLY A 471 1.77 -3.35 -23.40
CA GLY A 471 2.47 -3.20 -24.69
C GLY A 471 3.67 -4.14 -24.91
N GLN A 472 3.79 -5.19 -24.10
CA GLN A 472 4.83 -6.21 -24.27
C GLN A 472 4.26 -7.40 -25.05
N ARG A 473 4.74 -7.62 -26.28
CA ARG A 473 4.34 -8.76 -27.14
C ARG A 473 4.28 -10.11 -26.44
N MET A 474 5.23 -10.36 -25.54
CA MET A 474 5.26 -11.59 -24.75
C MET A 474 4.02 -11.76 -23.84
N VAL A 475 3.53 -10.68 -23.23
CA VAL A 475 2.32 -10.71 -22.40
C VAL A 475 1.09 -11.00 -23.25
N GLU A 476 1.06 -10.38 -24.43
CA GLU A 476 -0.05 -10.45 -25.37
C GLU A 476 -0.21 -11.86 -25.93
N ASP A 477 0.90 -12.50 -26.31
CA ASP A 477 0.91 -13.91 -26.73
C ASP A 477 0.31 -14.83 -25.67
N ARG A 478 0.55 -14.52 -24.38
CA ARG A 478 0.00 -15.28 -23.24
C ARG A 478 -1.49 -15.01 -23.04
N VAL A 479 -1.95 -13.78 -23.27
CA VAL A 479 -3.40 -13.48 -23.29
C VAL A 479 -4.08 -14.29 -24.39
N ILE A 480 -3.55 -14.25 -25.62
CA ILE A 480 -4.12 -14.97 -26.75
C ILE A 480 -4.12 -16.48 -26.49
N ALA A 481 -3.03 -17.04 -25.98
CA ALA A 481 -2.95 -18.45 -25.60
C ALA A 481 -4.04 -18.82 -24.57
N PHE A 482 -4.19 -18.01 -23.51
CA PHE A 482 -5.23 -18.21 -22.52
C PHE A 482 -6.65 -18.11 -23.11
N LEU A 483 -6.91 -17.12 -23.96
CA LEU A 483 -8.21 -16.92 -24.61
C LEU A 483 -8.54 -18.04 -25.62
N ALA A 484 -7.51 -18.68 -26.18
CA ALA A 484 -7.62 -19.87 -27.04
C ALA A 484 -7.83 -21.18 -26.26
N GLY A 485 -7.88 -21.12 -24.91
CA GLY A 485 -8.13 -22.28 -24.06
C GLY A 485 -6.87 -22.93 -23.49
N GLU A 486 -5.67 -22.45 -23.86
CA GLU A 486 -4.42 -22.98 -23.33
C GLU A 486 -4.31 -22.70 -21.82
N ARG A 487 -3.51 -23.52 -21.12
CA ARG A 487 -3.15 -23.30 -19.72
C ARG A 487 -1.97 -22.36 -19.66
N VAL A 488 -2.14 -21.23 -18.98
CA VAL A 488 -1.08 -20.26 -18.73
C VAL A 488 -0.94 -20.12 -17.22
N ASP A 489 0.24 -20.45 -16.72
CA ASP A 489 0.61 -20.29 -15.31
C ASP A 489 2.12 -20.15 -15.23
N GLN A 490 2.60 -19.01 -14.73
CA GLN A 490 4.02 -18.70 -14.60
C GLN A 490 4.26 -17.91 -13.30
N PRO A 491 4.16 -18.58 -12.13
CA PRO A 491 4.58 -18.00 -10.87
C PRO A 491 6.11 -17.87 -10.82
N ARG A 492 6.60 -16.83 -10.15
CA ARG A 492 8.01 -16.50 -9.96
C ARG A 492 8.37 -16.65 -8.49
N ARG A 493 9.50 -17.30 -8.21
CA ARG A 493 9.93 -17.63 -6.83
C ARG A 493 10.27 -16.37 -6.03
N GLU A 494 10.84 -15.38 -6.70
CA GLU A 494 11.21 -14.07 -6.17
C GLU A 494 9.99 -13.25 -5.73
N TYR A 495 8.79 -13.53 -6.24
CA TYR A 495 7.57 -12.81 -5.84
C TYR A 495 7.31 -12.97 -4.35
N GLY A 496 7.37 -14.21 -3.83
CA GLY A 496 7.24 -14.45 -2.40
C GLY A 496 8.36 -13.82 -1.56
N LEU A 497 9.57 -13.68 -2.11
CA LEU A 497 10.66 -12.97 -1.43
C LEU A 497 10.34 -11.47 -1.30
N PHE A 498 9.92 -10.81 -2.39
CA PHE A 498 9.56 -9.39 -2.37
C PHE A 498 8.36 -9.10 -1.47
N GLN A 499 7.38 -10.00 -1.42
CA GLN A 499 6.25 -9.93 -0.49
C GLN A 499 6.72 -9.87 0.97
N ARG A 500 7.66 -10.75 1.35
CA ARG A 500 8.21 -10.78 2.70
C ARG A 500 9.09 -9.57 3.01
N LEU A 501 9.87 -9.09 2.03
CA LEU A 501 10.64 -7.85 2.18
C LEU A 501 9.73 -6.62 2.35
N GLY A 502 8.55 -6.62 1.73
CA GLY A 502 7.55 -5.56 1.88
C GLY A 502 6.87 -5.53 3.26
N ALA A 503 6.89 -6.62 4.03
CA ALA A 503 6.08 -6.81 5.24
C ALA A 503 6.28 -5.72 6.32
N ALA A 504 7.50 -5.18 6.45
CA ALA A 504 7.80 -4.13 7.42
C ALA A 504 7.14 -2.78 7.05
N TRP A 505 6.74 -2.58 5.81
CA TRP A 505 6.45 -1.23 5.30
C TRP A 505 4.96 -0.97 5.04
N GLN A 506 4.12 -1.98 5.21
CA GLN A 506 2.68 -1.89 5.04
C GLN A 506 2.03 -1.29 6.30
N ALA A 507 0.88 -0.62 6.17
CA ALA A 507 0.10 -0.27 7.35
C ALA A 507 -0.52 -1.54 7.95
N PRO A 508 -0.69 -1.63 9.28
CA PRO A 508 -1.34 -2.79 9.87
C PRO A 508 -2.78 -2.86 9.33
N PRO A 509 -3.25 -4.03 8.88
CA PRO A 509 -4.63 -4.16 8.43
C PRO A 509 -5.59 -4.02 9.62
N LEU A 510 -6.71 -3.34 9.41
CA LEU A 510 -7.83 -3.31 10.36
C LEU A 510 -8.56 -4.66 10.31
N ALA A 511 -8.60 -5.37 11.44
CA ALA A 511 -9.28 -6.66 11.53
C ALA A 511 -10.76 -6.56 11.11
N LEU A 512 -11.23 -7.51 10.30
CA LEU A 512 -12.59 -7.48 9.76
C LEU A 512 -13.68 -7.52 10.84
N SER A 513 -13.39 -8.14 11.99
CA SER A 513 -14.30 -8.25 13.12
C SER A 513 -14.53 -6.93 13.88
N LEU A 514 -13.63 -5.94 13.73
CA LEU A 514 -13.70 -4.69 14.49
C LEU A 514 -14.56 -3.63 13.81
N ASN A 515 -14.63 -3.62 12.47
CA ASN A 515 -15.40 -2.64 11.74
C ASN A 515 -16.86 -3.09 11.63
N PRO A 516 -17.84 -2.33 12.16
CA PRO A 516 -19.25 -2.68 12.06
C PRO A 516 -19.73 -2.92 10.62
N VAL A 517 -19.20 -2.18 9.65
CA VAL A 517 -19.53 -2.30 8.21
C VAL A 517 -19.17 -3.69 7.67
N TRP A 518 -18.13 -4.33 8.22
CA TRP A 518 -17.57 -5.59 7.72
C TRP A 518 -17.92 -6.80 8.59
N SER A 519 -18.19 -6.55 9.87
CA SER A 519 -18.34 -7.59 10.91
C SER A 519 -19.43 -8.61 10.59
N ALA A 520 -20.48 -8.20 9.89
CA ALA A 520 -21.59 -9.04 9.46
C ALA A 520 -21.24 -10.03 8.32
N SER A 521 -20.09 -9.85 7.66
CA SER A 521 -19.66 -10.75 6.59
C SER A 521 -19.18 -12.11 7.14
N ARG A 522 -19.36 -13.16 6.33
CA ARG A 522 -18.88 -14.53 6.60
C ARG A 522 -17.53 -14.84 5.95
N GLU A 523 -16.82 -13.81 5.52
CA GLU A 523 -15.52 -13.95 4.88
C GLU A 523 -14.45 -14.16 5.96
N GLY A 524 -13.54 -15.10 5.70
CA GLY A 524 -12.30 -15.25 6.46
C GLY A 524 -11.47 -13.97 6.36
N ASP A 525 -10.61 -13.71 7.36
CA ASP A 525 -9.74 -12.53 7.36
C ASP A 525 -8.31 -12.95 7.00
N PRO A 526 -7.83 -12.68 5.76
CA PRO A 526 -6.46 -12.99 5.35
C PRO A 526 -5.40 -12.33 6.24
N ALA A 527 -5.73 -11.21 6.89
CA ALA A 527 -4.82 -10.57 7.84
C ALA A 527 -4.52 -11.43 9.06
N MET A 528 -5.44 -12.33 9.41
CA MET A 528 -5.35 -13.21 10.56
C MET A 528 -4.79 -14.58 10.17
N THR A 529 -5.26 -15.15 9.05
CA THR A 529 -4.90 -16.53 8.65
C THR A 529 -3.73 -16.61 7.67
N GLY A 530 -3.42 -15.52 6.97
CA GLY A 530 -2.48 -15.51 5.85
C GLY A 530 -2.99 -16.26 4.63
N ARG A 531 -4.28 -16.57 4.56
CA ARG A 531 -4.92 -17.35 3.48
C ARG A 531 -6.08 -16.59 2.86
N VAL A 532 -6.36 -16.89 1.60
CA VAL A 532 -7.47 -16.30 0.84
C VAL A 532 -8.50 -17.37 0.47
N CYS A 533 -9.68 -16.95 0.01
CA CYS A 533 -10.78 -17.84 -0.34
C CYS A 533 -11.26 -18.73 0.83
N GLU A 534 -11.22 -18.20 2.05
CA GLU A 534 -11.71 -18.90 3.26
C GLU A 534 -13.02 -18.28 3.76
N ALA A 535 -13.91 -19.09 4.30
CA ALA A 535 -15.05 -18.60 5.07
C ALA A 535 -14.65 -18.44 6.54
N ARG A 536 -15.35 -17.57 7.28
CA ARG A 536 -15.18 -17.38 8.73
C ARG A 536 -15.80 -18.52 9.53
#